data_AF-A0AA88HGH7-F1
#
_entry.id   AF-A0AA88HGH7-F1
#
_cell.length_a   1.000
_cell.length_b   1.000
_cell.length_c   1.000
_cell.angle_alpha   90.00
_cell.angle_beta   90.00
_cell.angle_gamma   90.00
#
_symmetry.space_group_name_H-M   'P 1'
#
loop_
_entity.id
_entity.type
_entity.pdbx_description
1 polymer ?
#
loop_
_entity_poly.entity_id
_entity_poly.type
_entity_poly.pdbx_seq_one_letter_code
_entity_poly.pdbx_strand_id
1 'polypeptide(L)'
;ALCRYQSVWNIDLKLRPTFLGGIMKNTGNKGPMLLPAKGQYMFKDLERNQKYFDVPMNVPSDPFEMIMKKGSIRSMRFLTWIDMNKPEYLEEVSRQLWMRNWSRDEDITQNESLEAAAKKAGFLDGDLNTALASFETPEVKKRLIDVTDEALAYGAFGAPWIVAHTADGSESFFGSDRFPILAMTLGEEWLGPNPLSSKL
;
A
#
# COMPACT_ATOMS: atom_id res chain seq x y z
N ALA A 1 -5.62 7.99 -3.77
CA ALA A 1 -7.03 8.38 -4.02
C ALA A 1 -7.93 8.00 -2.85
N LEU A 2 -8.06 6.71 -2.48
CA LEU A 2 -9.00 6.27 -1.43
C LEU A 2 -8.95 7.08 -0.11
N CYS A 3 -7.77 7.38 0.44
CA CYS A 3 -7.67 8.23 1.65
C CYS A 3 -8.29 9.63 1.45
N ARG A 4 -8.16 10.22 0.25
CA ARG A 4 -8.80 11.52 -0.06
C ARG A 4 -10.33 11.39 -0.12
N TYR A 5 -10.84 10.23 -0.53
CA TYR A 5 -12.26 9.96 -0.69
C TYR A 5 -12.97 9.49 0.59
N GLN A 6 -12.24 9.17 1.67
CA GLN A 6 -12.85 8.83 2.97
C GLN A 6 -13.78 9.92 3.53
N SER A 7 -13.52 11.18 3.16
CA SER A 7 -14.34 12.34 3.57
C SER A 7 -15.38 12.77 2.53
N VAL A 8 -15.43 12.07 1.38
CA VAL A 8 -16.25 12.44 0.22
C VAL A 8 -17.31 11.36 -0.04
N TRP A 9 -16.90 10.10 -0.09
CA TRP A 9 -17.79 8.95 -0.25
C TRP A 9 -18.25 8.43 1.10
N ASN A 10 -19.43 7.83 1.13
CA ASN A 10 -19.96 7.14 2.31
C ASN A 10 -19.31 5.76 2.45
N ILE A 11 -18.02 5.73 2.78
CA ILE A 11 -17.21 4.52 2.92
C ILE A 11 -16.52 4.44 4.27
N ASP A 12 -16.33 3.21 4.77
CA ASP A 12 -15.41 2.90 5.87
C ASP A 12 -14.14 2.25 5.29
N LEU A 13 -13.13 3.06 4.98
CA LEU A 13 -11.90 2.56 4.40
C LEU A 13 -11.06 1.80 5.44
N LYS A 14 -10.89 0.50 5.21
CA LYS A 14 -9.95 -0.34 5.97
C LYS A 14 -8.66 -0.57 5.18
N LEU A 15 -7.55 -0.06 5.70
CA LEU A 15 -6.22 -0.39 5.17
C LEU A 15 -5.81 -1.79 5.63
N ARG A 16 -5.28 -2.59 4.70
CA ARG A 16 -4.88 -3.98 4.95
C ARG A 16 -3.43 -4.19 4.54
N PRO A 17 -2.47 -4.22 5.48
CA PRO A 17 -1.08 -4.53 5.16
C PRO A 17 -0.95 -5.96 4.62
N THR A 18 -0.58 -6.08 3.34
CA THR A 18 -0.49 -7.36 2.63
C THR A 18 0.88 -7.56 1.98
N PHE A 19 1.38 -8.80 1.97
CA PHE A 19 2.67 -9.10 1.36
C PHE A 19 2.55 -9.53 -0.11
N LEU A 20 2.88 -8.63 -1.04
CA LEU A 20 2.83 -8.89 -2.48
C LEU A 20 3.64 -10.12 -2.91
N GLY A 21 4.80 -10.35 -2.30
CA GLY A 21 5.61 -11.55 -2.57
C GLY A 21 4.87 -12.85 -2.24
N GLY A 22 4.01 -12.84 -1.21
CA GLY A 22 3.13 -13.95 -0.86
C GLY A 22 2.03 -14.17 -1.89
N ILE A 23 1.35 -13.11 -2.33
CA ILE A 23 0.33 -13.18 -3.39
C ILE A 23 0.92 -13.78 -4.67
N MET A 24 2.05 -13.24 -5.13
CA MET A 24 2.69 -13.68 -6.38
C MET A 24 3.15 -15.14 -6.31
N LYS A 25 3.71 -15.56 -5.17
CA LYS A 25 4.11 -16.95 -4.96
C LYS A 25 2.91 -17.91 -5.06
N ASN A 26 1.79 -17.59 -4.39
CA ASN A 26 0.62 -18.47 -4.33
C ASN A 26 -0.18 -18.50 -5.64
N THR A 27 -0.15 -17.43 -6.44
CA THR A 27 -0.86 -17.36 -7.73
C THR A 27 0.02 -17.74 -8.93
N GLY A 28 1.33 -17.91 -8.74
CA GLY A 28 2.29 -18.08 -9.82
C GLY A 28 2.52 -16.83 -10.66
N ASN A 29 1.98 -15.67 -10.26
CA ASN A 29 2.16 -14.42 -10.97
C ASN A 29 3.61 -13.93 -10.87
N LYS A 30 4.07 -13.24 -11.91
CA LYS A 30 5.44 -12.70 -12.02
C LYS A 30 5.40 -11.18 -12.15
N GLY A 31 6.41 -10.52 -11.59
CA GLY A 31 6.48 -9.06 -11.58
C GLY A 31 6.54 -8.52 -13.01
N PRO A 32 5.75 -7.49 -13.37
CA PRO A 32 5.69 -7.00 -14.75
C PRO A 32 7.04 -6.51 -15.26
N MET A 33 7.91 -6.00 -14.38
CA MET A 33 9.25 -5.54 -14.72
C MET A 33 10.19 -6.64 -15.24
N LEU A 34 9.88 -7.92 -15.01
CA LEU A 34 10.67 -9.04 -15.53
C LEU A 34 10.58 -9.17 -17.05
N LEU A 35 9.55 -8.59 -17.68
CA LEU A 35 9.47 -8.44 -19.12
C LEU A 35 9.96 -7.02 -19.49
N PRO A 36 11.10 -6.86 -20.20
CA PRO A 36 11.72 -5.54 -20.42
C PRO A 36 10.78 -4.49 -21.01
N ALA A 37 9.93 -4.86 -21.98
CA ALA A 37 8.95 -3.94 -22.58
C ALA A 37 7.92 -3.42 -21.56
N LYS A 38 7.45 -4.28 -20.64
CA LYS A 38 6.53 -3.88 -19.56
C LYS A 38 7.24 -3.01 -18.52
N GLY A 39 8.50 -3.32 -18.18
CA GLY A 39 9.32 -2.51 -17.29
C GLY A 39 9.52 -1.08 -17.83
N GLN A 40 9.90 -0.95 -19.09
CA GLN A 40 10.06 0.36 -19.74
C GLN A 40 8.77 1.18 -19.76
N TYR A 41 7.62 0.53 -20.02
CA TYR A 41 6.33 1.20 -19.94
C TYR A 41 6.04 1.66 -18.51
N MET A 42 6.21 0.78 -17.52
CA MET A 42 5.88 1.03 -16.12
C MET A 42 6.60 2.26 -15.56
N PHE A 43 7.90 2.44 -15.84
CA PHE A 43 8.64 3.60 -15.34
C PHE A 43 8.17 4.92 -15.97
N LYS A 44 7.89 4.93 -17.28
CA LYS A 44 7.29 6.10 -17.95
C LYS A 44 5.89 6.39 -17.42
N ASP A 45 5.13 5.35 -17.11
CA ASP A 45 3.78 5.51 -16.58
C ASP A 45 3.77 5.99 -15.13
N LEU A 46 4.80 5.66 -14.35
CA LEU A 46 4.98 6.21 -13.00
C LEU A 46 5.09 7.74 -13.03
N GLU A 47 5.84 8.32 -13.97
CA GLU A 47 5.96 9.78 -14.15
C GLU A 47 4.62 10.44 -14.51
N ARG A 48 3.78 9.75 -15.32
CA ARG A 48 2.43 10.24 -15.65
C ARG A 48 1.51 10.18 -14.44
N ASN A 49 1.54 9.05 -13.72
CA ASN A 49 0.72 8.83 -12.54
C ASN A 49 1.12 9.77 -11.39
N GLN A 50 2.39 10.10 -11.22
CA GLN A 50 2.87 11.12 -10.28
C GLN A 50 2.13 12.44 -10.49
N LYS A 51 2.07 12.92 -11.74
CA LYS A 51 1.39 14.17 -12.12
C LYS A 51 -0.13 14.05 -12.00
N TYR A 52 -0.70 12.95 -12.51
CA TYR A 52 -2.14 12.75 -12.51
C TYR A 52 -2.71 12.65 -11.09
N PHE A 53 -2.06 11.87 -10.22
CA PHE A 53 -2.50 11.70 -8.84
C PHE A 53 -2.02 12.80 -7.90
N ASP A 54 -1.15 13.71 -8.32
CA ASP A 54 -0.51 14.70 -7.45
C ASP A 54 0.11 14.02 -6.21
N VAL A 55 0.99 13.05 -6.46
CA VAL A 55 1.73 12.31 -5.43
C VAL A 55 3.21 12.36 -5.80
N PRO A 56 4.12 12.78 -4.91
CA PRO A 56 5.53 12.99 -5.24
C PRO A 56 6.31 11.66 -5.30
N MET A 57 6.00 10.79 -6.25
CA MET A 57 6.74 9.55 -6.51
C MET A 57 7.88 9.77 -7.51
N ASN A 58 8.98 9.06 -7.32
CA ASN A 58 10.13 9.00 -8.22
C ASN A 58 10.50 7.53 -8.47
N VAL A 59 11.07 7.25 -9.65
CA VAL A 59 11.66 5.94 -9.92
C VAL A 59 12.95 5.82 -9.09
N PRO A 60 13.10 4.77 -8.26
CA PRO A 60 14.33 4.49 -7.52
C PRO A 60 15.55 4.35 -8.45
N SER A 61 16.75 4.64 -7.96
CA SER A 61 17.98 4.50 -8.77
C SER A 61 18.24 3.05 -9.21
N ASP A 62 17.92 2.08 -8.35
CA ASP A 62 17.94 0.64 -8.67
C ASP A 62 16.64 -0.06 -8.23
N PRO A 63 15.60 -0.05 -9.10
CA PRO A 63 14.33 -0.70 -8.80
C PRO A 63 14.44 -2.21 -8.65
N PHE A 64 15.44 -2.85 -9.28
CA PHE A 64 15.63 -4.28 -9.19
C PHE A 64 16.16 -4.67 -7.80
N GLU A 65 17.20 -3.98 -7.32
CA GLU A 65 17.72 -4.16 -5.97
C GLU A 65 16.64 -3.95 -4.92
N MET A 66 15.89 -2.85 -5.04
CA MET A 66 14.81 -2.48 -4.13
C MET A 66 13.71 -3.53 -4.07
N ILE A 67 13.17 -3.95 -5.22
CA ILE A 67 11.98 -4.82 -5.30
C ILE A 67 12.37 -6.29 -5.09
N MET A 68 13.42 -6.76 -5.77
CA MET A 68 13.72 -8.19 -5.88
C MET A 68 14.70 -8.69 -4.83
N LYS A 69 15.62 -7.84 -4.32
CA LYS A 69 16.63 -8.28 -3.34
C LYS A 69 16.28 -7.85 -1.92
N LYS A 70 16.03 -6.55 -1.70
CA LYS A 70 15.68 -6.02 -0.37
C LYS A 70 14.25 -6.38 0.02
N GLY A 71 13.30 -6.12 -0.88
CA GLY A 71 11.88 -6.34 -0.64
C GLY A 71 11.34 -5.51 0.53
N SER A 72 10.14 -5.85 1.00
CA SER A 72 9.39 -5.05 1.98
C SER A 72 8.87 -5.86 3.17
N ILE A 73 9.29 -7.11 3.36
CA ILE A 73 8.69 -8.00 4.38
C ILE A 73 8.76 -7.43 5.80
N ARG A 74 9.87 -6.79 6.17
CA ARG A 74 10.04 -6.14 7.48
C ARG A 74 9.10 -4.94 7.65
N SER A 75 9.03 -4.08 6.64
CA SER A 75 8.07 -2.96 6.59
C SER A 75 6.61 -3.45 6.69
N MET A 76 6.23 -4.50 5.95
CA MET A 76 4.87 -5.01 6.01
C MET A 76 4.52 -5.62 7.37
N ARG A 77 5.47 -6.29 8.04
CA ARG A 77 5.30 -6.75 9.42
C ARG A 77 5.18 -5.59 10.41
N PHE A 78 5.98 -4.54 10.24
CA PHE A 78 5.88 -3.34 11.06
C PHE A 78 4.51 -2.65 10.91
N LEU A 79 4.02 -2.49 9.67
CA LEU A 79 2.67 -1.99 9.40
C LEU A 79 1.57 -2.92 9.95
N THR A 80 1.79 -4.24 9.92
CA THR A 80 0.86 -5.22 10.52
C THR A 80 0.79 -5.05 12.04
N TRP A 81 1.93 -4.85 12.72
CA TRP A 81 1.94 -4.57 14.14
C TRP A 81 1.19 -3.27 14.46
N ILE A 82 1.37 -2.23 13.63
CA ILE A 82 0.66 -0.95 13.79
C ILE A 82 -0.84 -1.14 13.58
N ASP A 83 -1.28 -1.88 12.56
CA ASP A 83 -2.70 -2.21 12.35
C ASP A 83 -3.33 -2.90 13.57
N MET A 84 -2.59 -3.83 14.19
CA MET A 84 -3.07 -4.58 15.35
C MET A 84 -3.17 -3.74 16.63
N ASN A 85 -2.25 -2.80 16.84
CA ASN A 85 -2.05 -2.17 18.16
C ASN A 85 -2.32 -0.66 18.18
N LYS A 86 -2.14 0.00 17.04
CA LYS A 86 -2.10 1.46 16.87
C LYS A 86 -2.66 1.88 15.50
N PRO A 87 -3.86 1.39 15.08
CA PRO A 87 -4.38 1.55 13.72
C PRO A 87 -4.53 3.02 13.29
N GLU A 88 -4.65 3.95 14.24
CA GLU A 88 -4.70 5.39 13.99
C GLU A 88 -3.43 5.95 13.30
N TYR A 89 -2.29 5.26 13.44
CA TYR A 89 -1.04 5.64 12.76
C TYR A 89 -0.81 4.90 11.44
N LEU A 90 -1.64 3.91 11.10
CA LEU A 90 -1.40 3.01 9.98
C LEU A 90 -1.29 3.77 8.65
N GLU A 91 -2.18 4.72 8.41
CA GLU A 91 -2.18 5.52 7.18
C GLU A 91 -0.91 6.35 7.04
N GLU A 92 -0.56 7.12 8.07
CA GLU A 92 0.58 8.05 7.99
C GLU A 92 1.92 7.30 7.99
N VAL A 93 2.08 6.23 8.79
CA VAL A 93 3.31 5.43 8.75
C VAL A 93 3.47 4.74 7.40
N SER A 94 2.39 4.21 6.81
CA SER A 94 2.43 3.67 5.46
C SER A 94 2.87 4.72 4.45
N ARG A 95 2.29 5.92 4.51
CA ARG A 95 2.66 7.07 3.67
C ARG A 95 4.15 7.40 3.83
N GLN A 96 4.67 7.46 5.04
CA GLN A 96 6.08 7.75 5.27
C GLN A 96 7.02 6.68 4.73
N LEU A 97 6.66 5.40 4.84
CA LEU A 97 7.44 4.31 4.20
C LEU A 97 7.40 4.40 2.66
N TRP A 98 6.26 4.73 2.07
CA TRP A 98 6.17 5.03 0.64
C TRP A 98 7.06 6.21 0.26
N MET A 99 7.03 7.30 1.04
CA MET A 99 7.86 8.48 0.79
C MET A 99 9.36 8.19 0.92
N ARG A 100 9.78 7.30 1.82
CA ARG A 100 11.18 6.87 1.89
C ARG A 100 11.59 6.20 0.59
N ASN A 101 10.90 5.12 0.25
CA ASN A 101 11.33 4.24 -0.83
C ASN A 101 11.02 4.80 -2.23
N TRP A 102 9.79 5.22 -2.46
CA TRP A 102 9.25 5.61 -3.76
C TRP A 102 9.28 7.13 -4.02
N SER A 103 9.88 7.93 -3.14
CA SER A 103 10.07 9.37 -3.36
C SER A 103 11.52 9.78 -3.16
N ARG A 104 12.16 9.33 -2.07
CA ARG A 104 13.52 9.73 -1.69
C ARG A 104 14.60 8.68 -1.93
N ASP A 105 14.25 7.51 -2.46
CA ASP A 105 15.18 6.39 -2.68
C ASP A 105 15.93 5.98 -1.38
N GLU A 106 15.21 6.00 -0.26
CA GLU A 106 15.70 5.67 1.07
C GLU A 106 15.28 4.24 1.48
N ASP A 107 16.12 3.59 2.29
CA ASP A 107 15.84 2.25 2.81
C ASP A 107 14.56 2.18 3.67
N ILE A 108 13.91 1.00 3.63
CA ILE A 108 12.72 0.66 4.44
C ILE A 108 12.85 -0.73 5.10
N THR A 109 14.07 -1.25 5.22
CA THR A 109 14.31 -2.61 5.72
C THR A 109 14.97 -2.63 7.11
N GLN A 110 15.75 -1.60 7.44
CA GLN A 110 16.45 -1.49 8.72
C GLN A 110 15.56 -0.88 9.81
N ASN A 111 15.87 -1.15 11.08
CA ASN A 111 15.10 -0.64 12.20
C ASN A 111 15.10 0.88 12.24
N GLU A 112 16.25 1.50 11.96
CA GLU A 112 16.44 2.95 11.91
C GLU A 112 15.58 3.59 10.82
N SER A 113 15.36 2.87 9.71
CA SER A 113 14.48 3.31 8.63
C SER A 113 13.00 3.27 9.03
N LEU A 114 12.58 2.20 9.72
CA LEU A 114 11.22 2.07 10.25
C LEU A 114 10.94 3.12 11.33
N GLU A 115 11.91 3.33 12.23
CA GLU A 115 11.88 4.34 13.28
C GLU A 115 11.75 5.76 12.69
N ALA A 116 12.56 6.09 11.67
CA ALA A 116 12.51 7.38 11.01
C ALA A 116 11.14 7.64 10.35
N ALA A 117 10.57 6.63 9.68
CA ALA A 117 9.23 6.74 9.09
C ALA A 117 8.15 6.94 10.17
N ALA A 118 8.21 6.15 11.24
CA ALA A 118 7.30 6.24 12.38
C ALA A 118 7.35 7.61 13.07
N LYS A 119 8.55 8.12 13.39
CA LYS A 119 8.71 9.44 14.00
C LYS A 119 8.19 10.56 13.10
N LYS A 120 8.43 10.47 11.79
CA LYS A 120 7.90 11.44 10.82
C LYS A 120 6.38 11.41 10.74
N ALA A 121 5.77 10.25 11.02
CA ALA A 121 4.33 10.06 11.12
C ALA A 121 3.72 10.48 12.46
N GLY A 122 4.52 11.02 13.40
CA GLY A 122 4.06 11.41 14.73
C GLY A 122 3.88 10.25 15.71
N PHE A 123 4.38 9.05 15.39
CA PHE A 123 4.31 7.90 16.28
C PHE A 123 5.31 8.05 17.44
N LEU A 124 4.80 8.09 18.67
CA LEU A 124 5.54 8.52 19.88
C LEU A 124 6.50 7.44 20.42
N ASP A 125 7.55 7.89 21.12
CA ASP A 125 8.71 7.07 21.51
C ASP A 125 8.38 5.83 22.37
N GLY A 126 7.38 5.90 23.26
CA GLY A 126 7.01 4.79 24.14
C GLY A 126 6.44 3.58 23.38
N ASP A 127 5.50 3.83 22.47
CA ASP A 127 4.90 2.79 21.64
C ASP A 127 5.85 2.34 20.52
N LEU A 128 6.69 3.25 20.02
CA LEU A 128 7.66 2.96 18.96
C LEU A 128 8.71 1.92 19.38
N ASN A 129 9.24 2.04 20.60
CA ASN A 129 10.20 1.05 21.12
C ASN A 129 9.57 -0.34 21.21
N THR A 130 8.33 -0.44 21.69
CA THR A 130 7.58 -1.71 21.73
C THR A 130 7.34 -2.25 20.32
N ALA A 131 6.96 -1.39 19.37
CA ALA A 131 6.76 -1.78 17.99
C ALA A 131 8.03 -2.39 17.38
N LEU A 132 9.17 -1.69 17.49
CA LEU A 132 10.47 -2.12 16.96
C LEU A 132 10.97 -3.42 17.61
N ALA A 133 10.61 -3.67 18.87
CA ALA A 133 10.97 -4.90 19.58
C ALA A 133 10.09 -6.11 19.21
N SER A 134 8.85 -5.89 18.72
CA SER A 134 7.83 -6.96 18.63
C SER A 134 7.20 -7.18 17.26
N PHE A 135 7.48 -6.36 16.24
CA PHE A 135 6.93 -6.55 14.89
C PHE A 135 7.41 -7.85 14.19
N GLU A 136 8.45 -8.51 14.71
CA GLU A 136 8.97 -9.79 14.21
C GLU A 136 8.46 -11.02 14.99
N THR A 137 7.53 -10.82 15.93
CA THR A 137 6.94 -11.91 16.72
C THR A 137 6.14 -12.90 15.85
N PRO A 138 5.95 -14.16 16.29
CA PRO A 138 5.13 -15.14 15.57
C PRO A 138 3.70 -14.66 15.31
N GLU A 139 3.13 -13.91 16.24
CA GLU A 139 1.77 -13.36 16.13
C GLU A 139 1.63 -12.39 14.96
N VAL A 140 2.52 -11.40 14.86
CA VAL A 140 2.53 -10.43 13.75
C VAL A 140 2.82 -11.10 12.42
N LYS A 141 3.76 -12.06 12.40
CA LYS A 141 4.06 -12.87 11.22
C LYS A 141 2.84 -13.64 10.74
N LYS A 142 2.12 -14.29 11.66
CA LYS A 142 0.88 -14.99 11.36
C LYS A 142 -0.18 -14.03 10.86
N ARG A 143 -0.36 -12.87 11.50
CA ARG A 143 -1.35 -11.87 11.07
C ARG A 143 -1.10 -11.39 9.65
N LEU A 144 0.16 -11.13 9.26
CA LEU A 144 0.49 -10.74 7.89
C LEU A 144 0.19 -11.86 6.88
N ILE A 145 0.42 -13.13 7.26
CA ILE A 145 0.02 -14.28 6.45
C ILE A 145 -1.50 -14.30 6.30
N ASP A 146 -2.24 -14.25 7.41
CA ASP A 146 -3.71 -14.31 7.41
C ASP A 146 -4.32 -13.21 6.52
N VAL A 147 -3.87 -11.94 6.64
CA VAL A 147 -4.36 -10.83 5.80
C VAL A 147 -3.97 -11.01 4.32
N THR A 148 -2.83 -11.64 4.04
CA THR A 148 -2.44 -11.97 2.67
C THR A 148 -3.29 -13.10 2.09
N ASP A 149 -3.64 -14.10 2.90
CA ASP A 149 -4.53 -15.21 2.53
C ASP A 149 -5.98 -14.73 2.35
N GLU A 150 -6.44 -13.77 3.16
CA GLU A 150 -7.72 -13.08 2.96
C GLU A 150 -7.77 -12.43 1.56
N ALA A 151 -6.72 -11.70 1.15
CA ALA A 151 -6.66 -11.11 -0.19
C ALA A 151 -6.68 -12.17 -1.30
N LEU A 152 -5.97 -13.29 -1.11
CA LEU A 152 -5.99 -14.43 -2.03
C LEU A 152 -7.37 -15.07 -2.14
N ALA A 153 -8.11 -15.17 -1.03
CA ALA A 153 -9.49 -15.67 -1.01
C ALA A 153 -10.45 -14.76 -1.81
N TYR A 154 -10.17 -13.45 -1.88
CA TYR A 154 -10.85 -12.52 -2.77
C TYR A 154 -10.35 -12.57 -4.23
N GLY A 155 -9.41 -13.45 -4.56
CA GLY A 155 -8.90 -13.63 -5.92
C GLY A 155 -7.72 -12.73 -6.28
N ALA A 156 -7.06 -12.11 -5.29
CA ALA A 156 -5.92 -11.24 -5.57
C ALA A 156 -4.78 -11.99 -6.26
N PHE A 157 -4.33 -11.46 -7.40
CA PHE A 157 -3.15 -11.92 -8.12
C PHE A 157 -2.02 -10.88 -8.14
N GLY A 158 -2.24 -9.71 -7.56
CA GLY A 158 -1.28 -8.61 -7.47
C GLY A 158 -1.76 -7.54 -6.50
N ALA A 159 -1.09 -6.39 -6.51
CA ALA A 159 -1.45 -5.24 -5.69
C ALA A 159 -1.43 -3.93 -6.50
N PRO A 160 -2.23 -2.90 -6.10
CA PRO A 160 -3.22 -2.97 -5.03
C PRO A 160 -4.44 -3.82 -5.41
N TRP A 161 -5.06 -4.42 -4.40
CA TRP A 161 -6.34 -5.14 -4.49
C TRP A 161 -7.32 -4.45 -3.56
N ILE A 162 -8.46 -4.03 -4.09
CA ILE A 162 -9.51 -3.32 -3.36
C ILE A 162 -10.73 -4.22 -3.32
N VAL A 163 -11.30 -4.42 -2.13
CA VAL A 163 -12.56 -5.14 -1.96
C VAL A 163 -13.60 -4.16 -1.46
N ALA A 164 -14.68 -3.99 -2.22
CA ALA A 164 -15.83 -3.19 -1.84
C ALA A 164 -16.92 -4.11 -1.32
N HIS A 165 -17.37 -3.89 -0.09
CA HIS A 165 -18.51 -4.59 0.49
C HIS A 165 -19.74 -3.67 0.39
N THR A 166 -20.76 -4.11 -0.35
CA THR A 166 -22.03 -3.40 -0.53
C THR A 166 -23.18 -4.23 0.05
N ALA A 167 -24.41 -3.69 0.02
CA ALA A 167 -25.59 -4.44 0.44
C ALA A 167 -25.84 -5.70 -0.42
N ASP A 168 -25.39 -5.69 -1.68
CA ASP A 168 -25.61 -6.76 -2.65
C ASP A 168 -24.49 -7.82 -2.66
N GLY A 169 -23.40 -7.58 -1.94
CA GLY A 169 -22.29 -8.52 -1.84
C GLY A 169 -20.92 -7.86 -1.77
N SER A 170 -19.90 -8.57 -2.26
CA SER A 170 -18.52 -8.07 -2.27
C SER A 170 -17.94 -8.12 -3.67
N GLU A 171 -17.37 -7.02 -4.12
CA GLU A 171 -16.71 -6.89 -5.43
C GLU A 171 -15.24 -6.54 -5.27
N SER A 172 -14.40 -7.06 -6.16
CA SER A 172 -12.95 -6.86 -6.12
C SER A 172 -12.42 -6.10 -7.34
N PHE A 173 -11.48 -5.20 -7.10
CA PHE A 173 -10.87 -4.34 -8.12
C PHE A 173 -9.35 -4.38 -8.01
N PHE A 174 -8.68 -4.64 -9.13
CA PHE A 174 -7.23 -4.65 -9.23
C PHE A 174 -6.70 -3.35 -9.84
N GLY A 175 -5.71 -2.74 -9.19
CA GLY A 175 -4.98 -1.58 -9.71
C GLY A 175 -5.50 -0.24 -9.20
N SER A 176 -4.70 0.81 -9.44
CA SER A 176 -5.01 2.20 -9.08
C SER A 176 -5.83 2.95 -10.14
N ASP A 177 -6.24 2.27 -11.21
CA ASP A 177 -6.93 2.80 -12.38
C ASP A 177 -8.41 2.33 -12.44
N ARG A 178 -8.91 1.74 -11.35
CA ARG A 178 -10.30 1.25 -11.21
C ARG A 178 -11.19 2.14 -10.37
N PHE A 179 -10.70 3.27 -9.85
CA PHE A 179 -11.51 4.16 -9.02
C PHE A 179 -12.81 4.68 -9.66
N PRO A 180 -12.89 4.98 -10.97
CA PRO A 180 -14.17 5.36 -11.59
C PRO A 180 -15.20 4.23 -11.56
N ILE A 181 -14.76 2.98 -11.78
CA ILE A 181 -15.64 1.80 -11.74
C ILE A 181 -16.05 1.52 -10.29
N LEU A 182 -15.10 1.62 -9.35
CA LEU A 182 -15.40 1.52 -7.92
C LEU A 182 -16.45 2.54 -7.48
N ALA A 183 -16.33 3.81 -7.91
CA ALA A 183 -17.31 4.85 -7.63
C ALA A 183 -18.70 4.47 -8.15
N MET A 184 -18.78 4.03 -9.41
CA MET A 184 -20.01 3.55 -10.03
C MET A 184 -20.64 2.39 -9.24
N THR A 185 -19.84 1.39 -8.84
CA THR A 185 -20.31 0.25 -8.03
C THR A 185 -20.83 0.69 -6.65
N LEU A 186 -20.22 1.71 -6.07
CA LEU A 186 -20.65 2.27 -4.77
C LEU A 186 -21.84 3.24 -4.89
N GLY A 187 -22.26 3.61 -6.10
CA GLY A 187 -23.26 4.65 -6.33
C GLY A 187 -22.74 6.07 -6.03
N GLU A 188 -21.43 6.24 -6.05
CA GLU A 188 -20.70 7.46 -5.68
C GLU A 188 -20.18 8.22 -6.91
N GLU A 189 -19.92 9.51 -6.78
CA GLU A 189 -19.38 10.33 -7.86
C GLU A 189 -17.84 10.30 -7.91
N TRP A 190 -17.28 10.09 -9.09
CA TRP A 190 -15.83 10.17 -9.31
C TRP A 190 -15.42 11.59 -9.77
N LEU A 191 -14.80 12.35 -8.86
CA LEU A 191 -14.32 13.72 -9.06
C LEU A 191 -12.85 13.78 -9.53
N GLY A 192 -12.31 12.67 -10.04
CA GLY A 192 -10.89 12.55 -10.37
C GLY A 192 -10.01 12.17 -9.17
N PRO A 193 -8.68 12.07 -9.36
CA PRO A 193 -7.77 11.50 -8.36
C PRO A 193 -7.55 12.38 -7.12
N ASN A 194 -7.88 13.68 -7.21
CA ASN A 194 -7.82 14.63 -6.11
C ASN A 194 -9.17 15.40 -6.02
N PRO A 195 -10.15 14.86 -5.27
CA PRO A 195 -11.48 15.46 -5.16
C PRO A 195 -11.45 16.83 -4.45
N LEU A 196 -10.45 17.07 -3.60
CA LEU A 196 -10.31 18.31 -2.82
C LEU A 196 -9.75 19.48 -3.65
N SER A 197 -9.14 19.19 -4.80
CA SER A 197 -8.68 20.21 -5.76
C SER A 197 -9.65 20.41 -6.92
N SER A 198 -10.74 19.63 -6.99
CA SER A 198 -11.72 19.74 -8.06
C SER A 198 -12.41 21.10 -7.97
N LYS A 199 -12.27 21.93 -9.01
CA LYS A 199 -12.99 23.20 -9.17
C LYS A 199 -14.29 23.01 -9.97
N LEU A 200 -14.95 21.87 -9.80
CA LEU A 200 -16.26 21.57 -10.37
C LEU A 200 -17.26 21.48 -9.22
#